data_AF-A0A916NYI3-F1
#
_entry.id   AF-A0A916NYI3-F1
#
_cell.length_a   1.000
_cell.length_b   1.000
_cell.length_c   1.000
_cell.angle_alpha   90.00
_cell.angle_beta   90.00
_cell.angle_gamma   90.00
#
_symmetry.space_group_name_H-M   'P 1'
#
loop_
_entity.id
_entity.type
_entity.pdbx_description
1 polymer ?
#
loop_
_entity_poly.entity_id
_entity_poly.type
_entity_poly.pdbx_seq_one_letter_code
_entity_poly.pdbx_strand_id
1 'polypeptide(L)'
;MNAASNERGAAALLYVLIISAVMAVVASTVIFLTSTDSATNVSDQNSVIATNLAVSGMESFIAYLDSYSSGSRDDFLNGYPGFIQKDYKLPEGTPVSYKLTKAGPANNVYTVTCSVTAGAGYAKRTKTVTYTINASSPPRTGTVISTDPSLRDPSPVSPQRVFVQGNTTRLPSSVTVVKNNSLQKAIGDALAYYEKSANDYIASLEANATLCTCGSEADIKSAVNASTKNPVVIKMAYDINFNNDTTLNFSTPSRPVILIFNNVTFNQFGSINMTGDLIVKNTIMFNKSVSELKLDKSGSGAYGNLYVKGSFTGNQSVSMTVPGMLYAGQMTFNSNTPAKVGKLVVRNRLLLNQVTSLELGSDLLAGELTVNQDSIVSAPLGDVLVQNQFLSNQSVNLRAGGSVAVGGDFTNNGGNTKINTGGATTSLLLGSDVPGGSEGGGSGSSLWSPARQ
;
A
#
# COMPACT_ATOMS: atom_id res chain seq x y z
N MET A 1 -13.22 -41.57 -89.56
CA MET A 1 -13.78 -41.33 -88.21
C MET A 1 -12.94 -40.24 -87.56
N ASN A 2 -13.46 -39.01 -87.48
CA ASN A 2 -12.67 -37.84 -87.03
C ASN A 2 -12.68 -37.73 -85.50
N ALA A 3 -11.57 -38.10 -84.86
CA ALA A 3 -11.36 -37.91 -83.42
C ALA A 3 -11.16 -36.43 -83.02
N ALA A 4 -10.87 -35.55 -83.99
CA ALA A 4 -10.53 -34.15 -83.73
C ALA A 4 -11.71 -33.24 -83.33
N SER A 5 -12.96 -33.66 -83.54
CA SER A 5 -14.15 -32.85 -83.19
C SER A 5 -14.64 -33.06 -81.75
N ASN A 6 -14.23 -34.13 -81.06
CA ASN A 6 -14.60 -34.39 -79.66
C ASN A 6 -13.61 -33.82 -78.63
N GLU A 7 -12.37 -33.52 -79.01
CA GLU A 7 -11.37 -32.97 -78.08
C GLU A 7 -11.59 -31.48 -77.77
N ARG A 8 -12.14 -30.71 -78.72
CA ARG A 8 -12.43 -29.28 -78.51
C ARG A 8 -13.58 -29.04 -77.52
N GLY A 9 -14.59 -29.92 -77.51
CA GLY A 9 -15.70 -29.86 -76.54
C GLY A 9 -15.27 -30.28 -75.13
N ALA A 10 -14.44 -31.32 -75.01
CA ALA A 10 -13.90 -31.78 -73.74
C ALA A 10 -12.93 -30.76 -73.12
N ALA A 11 -12.06 -30.14 -73.92
CA ALA A 11 -11.16 -29.09 -73.46
C ALA A 11 -11.93 -27.84 -73.00
N ALA A 12 -12.94 -27.39 -73.75
CA ALA A 12 -13.78 -26.25 -73.35
C ALA A 12 -14.53 -26.54 -72.04
N LEU A 13 -15.08 -27.75 -71.87
CA LEU A 13 -15.75 -28.16 -70.64
C LEU A 13 -14.78 -28.21 -69.45
N LEU A 14 -13.56 -28.69 -69.66
CA LEU A 14 -12.50 -28.72 -68.65
C LEU A 14 -12.09 -27.31 -68.22
N TYR A 15 -11.92 -26.37 -69.17
CA TYR A 15 -11.63 -24.98 -68.84
C TYR A 15 -12.77 -24.32 -68.06
N VAL A 16 -14.02 -24.57 -68.42
CA VAL A 16 -15.17 -24.05 -67.68
C VAL A 16 -15.24 -24.65 -66.27
N LEU A 17 -14.95 -25.94 -66.11
CA LEU A 17 -14.88 -26.60 -64.80
C LEU A 17 -13.75 -26.07 -63.93
N ILE A 18 -12.56 -25.87 -64.50
CA ILE A 18 -11.40 -25.32 -63.80
C ILE A 18 -11.68 -23.86 -63.40
N ILE A 19 -12.20 -23.03 -64.29
CA ILE A 19 -12.56 -21.64 -63.99
C ILE A 19 -13.65 -21.59 -62.92
N SER A 20 -14.65 -22.47 -62.98
CA SER A 20 -15.73 -22.54 -61.97
C SER A 20 -15.21 -23.00 -60.61
N ALA A 21 -14.29 -23.98 -60.58
CA ALA A 21 -13.65 -24.44 -59.35
C ALA A 21 -12.74 -23.36 -58.74
N VAL A 22 -11.96 -22.65 -59.56
CA VAL A 22 -11.12 -21.52 -59.13
C VAL A 22 -11.98 -20.38 -58.61
N MET A 23 -13.08 -20.03 -59.30
CA MET A 23 -14.04 -19.02 -58.85
C MET A 23 -14.69 -19.41 -57.52
N ALA A 24 -15.07 -20.69 -57.34
CA ALA A 24 -15.67 -21.15 -56.09
C ALA A 24 -14.70 -21.06 -54.91
N VAL A 25 -13.42 -21.41 -55.11
CA VAL A 25 -12.39 -21.31 -54.06
C VAL A 25 -12.04 -19.84 -53.78
N VAL A 26 -11.76 -19.04 -54.82
CA VAL A 26 -11.35 -17.64 -54.68
C VAL A 26 -12.47 -16.78 -54.10
N ALA A 27 -13.71 -16.95 -54.54
CA ALA A 27 -14.84 -16.21 -53.98
C ALA A 27 -15.04 -16.54 -52.50
N SER A 28 -14.92 -17.82 -52.12
CA SER A 28 -15.03 -18.24 -50.72
C SER A 28 -13.92 -17.63 -49.86
N THR A 29 -12.68 -17.59 -50.35
CA THR A 29 -11.55 -16.98 -49.62
C THR A 29 -11.68 -15.46 -49.52
N VAL A 30 -12.10 -14.77 -50.58
CA VAL A 30 -12.30 -13.31 -50.58
C VAL A 30 -13.46 -12.91 -49.66
N ILE A 31 -14.56 -13.67 -49.65
CA ILE A 31 -15.69 -13.46 -48.72
C ILE A 31 -15.23 -13.71 -47.27
N PHE A 32 -14.40 -14.72 -47.03
CA PHE A 32 -13.87 -15.01 -45.70
C PHE A 32 -12.91 -13.91 -45.19
N LEU A 33 -12.03 -13.39 -46.05
CA LEU A 33 -11.11 -12.30 -45.69
C LEU A 33 -11.86 -10.99 -45.43
N THR A 34 -12.77 -10.59 -46.34
CA THR A 34 -13.55 -9.35 -46.19
C THR A 34 -14.51 -9.37 -45.00
N SER A 35 -15.07 -10.54 -44.66
CA SER A 35 -15.91 -10.69 -43.46
C SER A 35 -15.09 -10.61 -42.16
N THR A 36 -13.86 -11.10 -42.15
CA THR A 36 -12.95 -11.03 -40.98
C THR A 36 -12.51 -9.58 -40.72
N ASP A 37 -12.17 -8.82 -41.76
CA ASP A 37 -11.76 -7.42 -41.63
C ASP A 37 -12.92 -6.53 -41.19
N SER A 38 -14.12 -6.73 -41.76
CA SER A 38 -15.32 -6.00 -41.37
C SER A 38 -15.72 -6.29 -39.92
N ALA A 39 -15.68 -7.56 -39.51
CA ALA A 39 -15.93 -7.98 -38.13
C ALA A 39 -14.93 -7.37 -37.13
N THR A 40 -13.65 -7.29 -37.51
CA THR A 40 -12.59 -6.70 -36.69
C THR A 40 -12.78 -5.18 -36.58
N ASN A 41 -13.08 -4.50 -37.68
CA ASN A 41 -13.35 -3.06 -37.69
C ASN A 41 -14.55 -2.68 -36.81
N VAL A 42 -15.66 -3.43 -36.87
CA VAL A 42 -16.84 -3.19 -36.01
C VAL A 42 -16.53 -3.46 -34.54
N SER A 43 -15.73 -4.49 -34.26
CA SER A 43 -15.21 -4.76 -32.91
C SER A 43 -14.39 -3.59 -32.38
N ASP A 44 -13.47 -3.07 -33.18
CA ASP A 44 -12.56 -1.99 -32.78
C ASP A 44 -13.31 -0.68 -32.57
N GLN A 45 -14.26 -0.36 -33.46
CA GLN A 45 -15.19 0.75 -33.29
C GLN A 45 -15.98 0.63 -31.99
N ASN A 46 -16.57 -0.54 -31.70
CA ASN A 46 -17.29 -0.76 -30.43
C ASN A 46 -16.37 -0.63 -29.21
N SER A 47 -15.10 -1.02 -29.32
CA SER A 47 -14.10 -0.85 -28.26
C SER A 47 -13.82 0.63 -27.98
N VAL A 48 -13.67 1.44 -29.03
CA VAL A 48 -13.48 2.90 -28.92
C VAL A 48 -14.73 3.56 -28.32
N ILE A 49 -15.93 3.21 -28.80
CA ILE A 49 -17.21 3.72 -28.28
C ILE A 49 -17.34 3.41 -26.79
N ALA A 50 -17.16 2.14 -26.41
CA ALA A 50 -17.25 1.72 -25.01
C ALA A 50 -16.22 2.45 -24.13
N THR A 51 -15.01 2.67 -24.64
CA THR A 51 -13.95 3.37 -23.91
C THR A 51 -14.26 4.85 -23.72
N ASN A 52 -14.60 5.57 -24.80
CA ASN A 52 -14.88 7.00 -24.74
C ASN A 52 -16.06 7.29 -23.82
N LEU A 53 -17.15 6.54 -23.94
CA LEU A 53 -18.34 6.74 -23.09
C LEU A 53 -18.08 6.39 -21.62
N ALA A 54 -17.28 5.36 -21.33
CA ALA A 54 -16.93 5.02 -19.96
C ALA A 54 -16.03 6.09 -19.31
N VAL A 55 -15.08 6.62 -20.08
CA VAL A 55 -14.19 7.71 -19.63
C VAL A 55 -14.98 9.00 -19.44
N SER A 56 -15.77 9.45 -20.42
CA SER A 56 -16.56 10.68 -20.32
C SER A 56 -17.61 10.62 -19.21
N GLY A 57 -18.21 9.45 -18.97
CA GLY A 57 -19.13 9.25 -17.83
C GLY A 57 -18.44 9.44 -16.49
N MET A 58 -17.17 9.01 -16.38
CA MET A 58 -16.38 9.18 -15.17
C MET A 58 -15.82 10.61 -15.02
N GLU A 59 -15.40 11.25 -16.11
CA GLU A 59 -15.01 12.66 -16.13
C GLU A 59 -16.16 13.57 -15.70
N SER A 60 -17.39 13.29 -16.14
CA SER A 60 -18.59 14.02 -15.69
C SER A 60 -18.84 13.86 -14.19
N PHE A 61 -18.58 12.67 -13.66
CA PHE A 61 -18.69 12.42 -12.22
C PHE A 61 -17.59 13.15 -11.44
N ILE A 62 -16.34 13.14 -11.91
CA ILE A 62 -15.25 13.90 -11.30
C ILE A 62 -15.55 15.40 -11.32
N ALA A 63 -16.01 15.94 -12.45
CA ALA A 63 -16.40 17.34 -12.57
C ALA A 63 -17.54 17.70 -11.58
N TYR A 64 -18.47 16.79 -11.33
CA TYR A 64 -19.47 16.97 -10.28
C TYR A 64 -18.84 17.05 -8.88
N LEU A 65 -17.90 16.15 -8.55
CA LEU A 65 -17.17 16.22 -7.28
C LEU A 65 -16.40 17.54 -7.14
N ASP A 66 -15.80 18.03 -8.22
CA ASP A 66 -15.07 19.30 -8.24
C ASP A 66 -15.97 20.52 -8.02
N SER A 67 -17.27 20.41 -8.28
CA SER A 67 -18.25 21.47 -7.98
C SER A 67 -18.62 21.57 -6.50
N TYR A 68 -18.13 20.65 -5.66
CA TYR A 68 -18.36 20.68 -4.22
C TYR A 68 -17.70 21.91 -3.57
N SER A 69 -18.49 22.64 -2.79
CA SER A 69 -18.02 23.84 -2.09
C SER A 69 -18.19 23.78 -0.56
N SER A 70 -19.24 23.13 -0.07
CA SER A 70 -19.54 23.03 1.37
C SER A 70 -20.60 21.94 1.65
N GLY A 71 -20.73 21.55 2.92
CA GLY A 71 -21.76 20.60 3.39
C GLY A 71 -21.21 19.23 3.79
N SER A 72 -22.07 18.23 3.80
CA SER A 72 -21.68 16.84 3.99
C SER A 72 -21.20 16.27 2.66
N ARG A 73 -19.93 15.86 2.61
CA ARG A 73 -19.36 15.19 1.42
C ARG A 73 -20.08 13.87 1.13
N ASP A 74 -20.46 13.13 2.16
CA ASP A 74 -21.20 11.90 1.96
C ASP A 74 -22.53 12.16 1.24
N ASP A 75 -23.29 13.15 1.72
CA ASP A 75 -24.57 13.53 1.12
C ASP A 75 -24.38 14.09 -0.29
N PHE A 76 -23.33 14.88 -0.52
CA PHE A 76 -23.03 15.43 -1.84
C PHE A 76 -22.68 14.33 -2.85
N LEU A 77 -21.82 13.36 -2.48
CA LEU A 77 -21.53 12.19 -3.32
C LEU A 77 -22.80 11.40 -3.57
N ASN A 78 -23.63 11.21 -2.53
CA ASN A 78 -24.88 10.47 -2.64
C ASN A 78 -25.93 11.16 -3.52
N GLY A 79 -25.87 12.49 -3.66
CA GLY A 79 -26.75 13.30 -4.49
C GLY A 79 -26.45 13.27 -6.00
N TYR A 80 -25.38 12.60 -6.46
CA TYR A 80 -25.05 12.57 -7.89
C TYR A 80 -26.13 11.85 -8.71
N PRO A 81 -26.81 12.51 -9.67
CA PRO A 81 -27.93 11.93 -10.40
C PRO A 81 -27.49 10.89 -11.44
N GLY A 82 -26.20 10.84 -11.78
CA GLY A 82 -25.66 9.96 -12.81
C GLY A 82 -25.51 8.50 -12.42
N PHE A 83 -25.81 8.10 -11.17
CA PHE A 83 -25.83 6.69 -10.74
C PHE A 83 -27.03 5.92 -11.30
N ILE A 84 -27.01 5.71 -12.61
CA ILE A 84 -28.09 5.09 -13.37
C ILE A 84 -27.57 3.96 -14.24
N GLN A 85 -28.50 3.13 -14.70
CA GLN A 85 -28.31 2.23 -15.82
C GLN A 85 -29.24 2.68 -16.96
N LYS A 86 -28.70 2.85 -18.16
CA LYS A 86 -29.46 3.28 -19.33
C LYS A 86 -28.99 2.54 -20.58
N ASP A 87 -29.96 1.97 -21.27
CA ASP A 87 -29.76 1.34 -22.57
C ASP A 87 -30.31 2.26 -23.66
N TYR A 88 -29.54 2.47 -24.74
CA TYR A 88 -29.93 3.28 -25.88
C TYR A 88 -29.23 2.79 -27.16
N LYS A 89 -29.62 3.36 -28.31
CA LYS A 89 -28.98 3.10 -29.61
C LYS A 89 -28.33 4.37 -30.12
N LEU A 90 -27.11 4.26 -30.64
CA LEU A 90 -26.43 5.36 -31.34
C LEU A 90 -27.08 5.61 -32.71
N PRO A 91 -26.85 6.78 -33.34
CA PRO A 91 -27.37 7.08 -34.68
C PRO A 91 -26.99 6.04 -35.74
N GLU A 92 -25.80 5.42 -35.63
CA GLU A 92 -25.39 4.30 -36.48
C GLU A 92 -26.08 2.96 -36.17
N GLY A 93 -27.01 2.91 -35.20
CA GLY A 93 -27.78 1.72 -34.82
C GLY A 93 -27.11 0.82 -33.79
N THR A 94 -25.87 1.10 -33.39
CA THR A 94 -25.12 0.34 -32.37
C THR A 94 -25.82 0.43 -31.01
N PRO A 95 -26.22 -0.70 -30.38
CA PRO A 95 -26.79 -0.69 -29.04
C PRO A 95 -25.70 -0.42 -28.01
N VAL A 96 -25.99 0.44 -27.03
CA VAL A 96 -25.11 0.81 -25.93
C VAL A 96 -25.85 0.62 -24.61
N SER A 97 -25.19 -0.03 -23.66
CA SER A 97 -25.61 -0.12 -22.26
C SER A 97 -24.62 0.64 -21.40
N TYR A 98 -25.06 1.74 -20.80
CA TYR A 98 -24.28 2.53 -19.85
C TYR A 98 -24.74 2.22 -18.43
N LYS A 99 -23.80 1.98 -17.53
CA LYS A 99 -24.08 1.76 -16.11
C LYS A 99 -23.03 2.46 -15.26
N LEU A 100 -23.46 3.36 -14.39
CA LEU A 100 -22.63 3.92 -13.33
C LEU A 100 -23.19 3.51 -11.98
N THR A 101 -22.37 2.84 -11.19
CA THR A 101 -22.76 2.36 -9.86
C THR A 101 -21.76 2.78 -8.81
N LYS A 102 -22.25 2.85 -7.57
CA LYS A 102 -21.50 3.12 -6.36
C LYS A 102 -21.65 1.92 -5.43
N ALA A 103 -20.56 1.51 -4.80
CA ALA A 103 -20.53 0.52 -3.73
C ALA A 103 -19.77 1.08 -2.51
N GLY A 104 -20.14 0.68 -1.31
CA GLY A 104 -19.55 1.17 -0.05
C GLY A 104 -20.54 1.95 0.84
N PRO A 105 -20.06 2.64 1.88
CA PRO A 105 -18.64 2.79 2.21
C PRO A 105 -18.08 1.54 2.91
N ALA A 106 -16.93 1.05 2.43
CA ALA A 106 -16.11 0.08 3.17
C ALA A 106 -14.85 0.82 3.66
N ASN A 107 -14.63 0.88 4.97
CA ASN A 107 -13.56 1.69 5.58
C ASN A 107 -13.55 3.16 5.10
N ASN A 108 -14.74 3.80 5.02
CA ASN A 108 -14.94 5.17 4.54
C ASN A 108 -14.57 5.43 3.07
N VAL A 109 -14.31 4.37 2.29
CA VAL A 109 -14.01 4.45 0.85
C VAL A 109 -15.21 3.95 0.05
N TYR A 110 -15.63 4.75 -0.92
CA TYR A 110 -16.59 4.38 -1.95
C TYR A 110 -15.87 3.88 -3.19
N THR A 111 -16.40 2.84 -3.82
CA THR A 111 -15.99 2.36 -5.13
C THR A 111 -17.03 2.75 -6.15
N VAL A 112 -16.66 3.59 -7.11
CA VAL A 112 -17.51 4.04 -8.21
C VAL A 112 -17.06 3.38 -9.50
N THR A 113 -17.96 2.62 -10.11
CA THR A 113 -17.68 1.84 -11.31
C THR A 113 -18.57 2.30 -12.45
N CYS A 114 -17.95 2.79 -13.53
CA CYS A 114 -18.59 3.02 -14.81
C CYS A 114 -18.32 1.83 -15.72
N SER A 115 -19.39 1.17 -16.18
CA SER A 115 -19.31 0.09 -17.15
C SER A 115 -20.14 0.45 -18.36
N VAL A 116 -19.50 0.43 -19.54
CA VAL A 116 -20.18 0.67 -20.81
C VAL A 116 -19.97 -0.54 -21.70
N THR A 117 -21.07 -1.02 -22.26
CA THR A 117 -21.09 -2.09 -23.25
C THR A 117 -21.61 -1.55 -24.57
N ALA A 118 -20.85 -1.71 -25.66
CA ALA A 118 -21.26 -1.32 -27.01
C ALA A 118 -21.33 -2.56 -27.92
N GLY A 119 -22.35 -2.60 -28.76
CA GLY A 119 -22.57 -3.67 -29.75
C GLY A 119 -23.31 -4.89 -29.20
N ALA A 120 -23.53 -5.86 -30.09
CA ALA A 120 -24.22 -7.12 -29.80
C ALA A 120 -23.45 -8.31 -30.39
N GLY A 121 -23.74 -9.52 -29.90
CA GLY A 121 -23.11 -10.76 -30.39
C GLY A 121 -21.59 -10.76 -30.26
N TYR A 122 -20.88 -11.19 -31.31
CA TYR A 122 -19.42 -11.34 -31.32
C TYR A 122 -18.65 -10.00 -31.27
N ALA A 123 -19.26 -8.91 -31.74
CA ALA A 123 -18.67 -7.58 -31.76
C ALA A 123 -18.93 -6.78 -30.46
N LYS A 124 -19.61 -7.38 -29.48
CA LYS A 124 -19.87 -6.76 -28.17
C LYS A 124 -18.55 -6.47 -27.47
N ARG A 125 -18.35 -5.23 -27.03
CA ARG A 125 -17.19 -4.80 -26.24
C ARG A 125 -17.66 -4.11 -24.97
N THR A 126 -17.00 -4.42 -23.86
CA THR A 126 -17.31 -3.82 -22.56
C THR A 126 -16.05 -3.16 -22.02
N LYS A 127 -16.16 -1.90 -21.62
CA LYS A 127 -15.14 -1.19 -20.87
C LYS A 127 -15.66 -0.91 -19.46
N THR A 128 -14.80 -1.14 -18.48
CA THR A 128 -15.05 -0.77 -17.10
C THR A 128 -13.95 0.17 -16.62
N VAL A 129 -14.36 1.26 -15.97
CA VAL A 129 -13.49 2.23 -15.29
C VAL A 129 -13.96 2.31 -13.85
N THR A 130 -13.03 2.13 -12.92
CA THR A 130 -13.33 2.14 -11.49
C THR A 130 -12.48 3.18 -10.79
N TYR A 131 -13.11 3.97 -9.94
CA TYR A 131 -12.46 4.91 -9.04
C TYR A 131 -12.83 4.58 -7.59
N THR A 132 -11.91 4.88 -6.68
CA THR A 132 -12.15 4.87 -5.24
C THR A 132 -12.04 6.28 -4.68
N ILE A 133 -12.93 6.62 -3.75
CA ILE A 133 -13.04 7.97 -3.17
C ILE A 133 -13.29 7.86 -1.67
N ASN A 134 -12.54 8.61 -0.85
CA ASN A 134 -12.86 8.79 0.56
C ASN A 134 -13.72 10.05 0.74
N ALA A 135 -14.99 9.89 1.12
CA ALA A 135 -15.89 11.02 1.38
C ALA A 135 -15.75 11.60 2.80
N SER A 136 -15.08 10.90 3.71
CA SER A 136 -14.86 11.33 5.11
C SER A 136 -13.64 12.25 5.28
N SER A 137 -12.73 12.28 4.30
CA SER A 137 -11.57 13.19 4.32
C SER A 137 -12.04 14.66 4.23
N PRO A 138 -11.58 15.58 5.10
CA PRO A 138 -11.87 17.01 4.93
C PRO A 138 -11.12 17.60 3.73
N PRO A 139 -11.58 18.74 3.15
CA PRO A 139 -10.81 19.54 2.18
C PRO A 139 -9.45 19.97 2.74
N ARG A 140 -8.39 20.00 1.92
CA ARG A 140 -7.01 20.25 2.39
C ARG A 140 -6.29 21.30 1.55
N THR A 141 -5.69 22.27 2.22
CA THR A 141 -4.85 23.33 1.64
C THR A 141 -3.35 23.02 1.72
N GLY A 142 -2.96 21.83 2.17
CA GLY A 142 -1.56 21.47 2.35
C GLY A 142 -1.33 19.98 2.51
N THR A 143 -0.06 19.59 2.49
CA THR A 143 0.33 18.19 2.69
C THR A 143 0.32 17.84 4.18
N VAL A 144 -0.38 16.78 4.55
CA VAL A 144 -0.49 16.29 5.93
C VAL A 144 -0.37 14.78 5.93
N ILE A 145 0.25 14.22 6.97
CA ILE A 145 0.19 12.78 7.26
C ILE A 145 -0.92 12.54 8.28
N SER A 146 -2.00 11.85 7.91
CA SER A 146 -3.04 11.49 8.89
C SER A 146 -2.55 10.41 9.84
N THR A 147 -2.72 10.68 11.13
CA THR A 147 -2.50 9.69 12.20
C THR A 147 -3.78 8.89 12.50
N ASP A 148 -4.92 9.32 11.97
CA ASP A 148 -6.21 8.62 12.03
C ASP A 148 -6.38 7.71 10.78
N PRO A 149 -6.50 6.39 10.97
CA PRO A 149 -6.73 5.45 9.88
C PRO A 149 -8.03 5.69 9.09
N SER A 150 -9.02 6.34 9.69
CA SER A 150 -10.33 6.61 9.07
C SER A 150 -10.29 7.73 8.02
N LEU A 151 -9.24 8.56 8.05
CA LEU A 151 -9.04 9.73 7.18
C LEU A 151 -8.01 9.49 6.06
N ARG A 152 -7.72 8.22 5.75
CA ARG A 152 -6.75 7.82 4.72
C ARG A 152 -7.39 7.84 3.33
N ASP A 153 -6.70 8.40 2.35
CA ASP A 153 -7.20 8.44 0.98
C ASP A 153 -6.83 7.14 0.25
N PRO A 154 -7.60 6.71 -0.77
CA PRO A 154 -7.17 5.61 -1.61
C PRO A 154 -5.92 5.98 -2.43
N SER A 155 -5.06 4.99 -2.72
CA SER A 155 -3.87 5.18 -3.56
C SER A 155 -4.00 4.37 -4.86
N PRO A 156 -3.83 4.97 -6.05
CA PRO A 156 -3.99 4.27 -7.31
C PRO A 156 -2.90 3.22 -7.53
N VAL A 157 -3.21 2.14 -8.24
CA VAL A 157 -2.23 1.09 -8.57
C VAL A 157 -1.22 1.55 -9.63
N SER A 158 -1.62 2.51 -10.48
CA SER A 158 -0.80 3.01 -11.59
C SER A 158 -1.15 4.45 -11.95
N PRO A 159 -0.19 5.31 -12.32
CA PRO A 159 1.26 5.04 -12.33
C PRO A 159 1.83 4.90 -10.91
N GLN A 160 2.91 4.14 -10.75
CA GLN A 160 3.65 4.08 -9.49
C GLN A 160 4.31 5.43 -9.22
N ARG A 161 4.05 6.02 -8.05
CA ARG A 161 4.48 7.37 -7.70
C ARG A 161 5.33 7.35 -6.43
N VAL A 162 6.44 8.07 -6.47
CA VAL A 162 7.24 8.39 -5.29
C VAL A 162 7.23 9.90 -5.11
N PHE A 163 6.81 10.36 -3.94
CA PHE A 163 6.79 11.78 -3.60
C PHE A 163 8.13 12.17 -2.99
N VAL A 164 8.80 13.18 -3.56
CA VAL A 164 10.12 13.61 -3.08
C VAL A 164 10.20 15.12 -2.99
N GLN A 165 10.76 15.64 -1.91
CA GLN A 165 11.06 17.06 -1.77
C GLN A 165 12.46 17.39 -2.30
N GLY A 166 13.47 16.63 -1.89
CA GLY A 166 14.87 16.80 -2.31
C GLY A 166 15.19 16.16 -3.66
N ASN A 167 16.46 15.94 -3.95
CA ASN A 167 16.94 15.38 -5.21
C ASN A 167 16.66 13.88 -5.30
N THR A 168 16.53 13.39 -6.53
CA THR A 168 16.36 11.97 -6.81
C THR A 168 17.51 11.45 -7.65
N THR A 169 18.19 10.41 -7.18
CA THR A 169 19.26 9.74 -7.92
C THR A 169 18.87 8.29 -8.20
N ARG A 170 18.90 7.89 -9.48
CA ARG A 170 18.78 6.50 -9.95
C ARG A 170 17.51 5.76 -9.45
N LEU A 171 16.34 6.33 -9.77
CA LEU A 171 15.06 5.65 -9.56
C LEU A 171 14.77 4.65 -10.69
N PRO A 172 14.02 3.56 -10.42
CA PRO A 172 13.55 2.64 -11.46
C PRO A 172 12.69 3.37 -12.50
N SER A 173 12.83 3.02 -13.78
CA SER A 173 12.11 3.68 -14.88
C SER A 173 10.60 3.53 -14.84
N SER A 174 10.07 2.55 -14.08
CA SER A 174 8.64 2.34 -13.88
C SER A 174 8.00 3.31 -12.89
N VAL A 175 8.80 4.14 -12.21
CA VAL A 175 8.37 4.99 -11.10
C VAL A 175 8.40 6.45 -11.54
N THR A 176 7.28 7.15 -11.34
CA THR A 176 7.19 8.60 -11.55
C THR A 176 7.53 9.34 -10.27
N VAL A 177 8.41 10.34 -10.36
CA VAL A 177 8.72 11.24 -9.25
C VAL A 177 7.72 12.39 -9.23
N VAL A 178 7.09 12.62 -8.09
CA VAL A 178 6.24 13.80 -7.86
C VAL A 178 6.91 14.70 -6.84
N LYS A 179 7.14 15.96 -7.20
CA LYS A 179 7.76 16.93 -6.32
C LYS A 179 6.75 17.50 -5.34
N ASN A 180 7.10 17.53 -4.06
CA ASN A 180 6.28 18.15 -3.02
C ASN A 180 7.17 18.77 -1.94
N ASN A 181 7.13 20.10 -1.83
CA ASN A 181 8.00 20.88 -0.95
C ASN A 181 7.57 20.89 0.53
N SER A 182 6.46 20.22 0.86
CA SER A 182 5.87 20.21 2.21
C SER A 182 6.11 18.89 2.96
N LEU A 183 6.74 17.90 2.32
CA LEU A 183 6.87 16.54 2.84
C LEU A 183 7.68 16.47 4.13
N GLN A 184 8.82 17.16 4.19
CA GLN A 184 9.70 17.11 5.36
C GLN A 184 8.98 17.55 6.63
N LYS A 185 8.20 18.65 6.53
CA LYS A 185 7.42 19.16 7.63
C LYS A 185 6.28 18.20 7.98
N ALA A 186 5.50 17.76 7.00
CA ALA A 186 4.36 16.88 7.22
C ALA A 186 4.74 15.54 7.88
N ILE A 187 5.82 14.91 7.41
CA ILE A 187 6.35 13.66 7.99
C ILE A 187 6.96 13.94 9.37
N GLY A 188 7.66 15.06 9.54
CA GLY A 188 8.24 15.49 10.82
C GLY A 188 7.17 15.71 11.90
N ASP A 189 6.08 16.38 11.57
CA ASP A 189 4.94 16.61 12.47
C ASP A 189 4.29 15.28 12.90
N ALA A 190 4.16 14.32 11.99
CA ALA A 190 3.65 12.99 12.32
C ALA A 190 4.61 12.17 13.19
N LEU A 191 5.91 12.21 12.93
CA LEU A 191 6.92 11.59 13.80
C LEU A 191 6.86 12.18 15.22
N ALA A 192 6.74 13.51 15.33
CA ALA A 192 6.59 14.19 16.62
C ALA A 192 5.28 13.80 17.34
N TYR A 193 4.17 13.64 16.61
CA TYR A 193 2.92 13.13 17.17
C TYR A 193 3.09 11.73 17.78
N TYR A 194 3.68 10.78 17.04
CA TYR A 194 3.87 9.42 17.54
C TYR A 194 4.86 9.36 18.70
N GLU A 195 5.92 10.17 18.68
CA GLU A 195 6.84 10.33 19.81
C GLU A 195 6.12 10.84 21.06
N LYS A 196 5.32 11.90 20.94
CA LYS A 196 4.52 12.43 22.05
C LYS A 196 3.54 11.39 22.56
N SER A 197 2.78 10.75 21.66
CA SER A 197 1.81 9.71 22.03
C SER A 197 2.47 8.53 22.75
N ALA A 198 3.64 8.09 22.30
CA ALA A 198 4.39 7.02 22.97
C ALA A 198 4.87 7.47 24.35
N ASN A 199 5.40 8.69 24.47
CA ASN A 199 5.86 9.23 25.75
C ASN A 199 4.72 9.37 26.77
N ASP A 200 3.58 9.92 26.36
CA ASP A 200 2.40 10.09 27.22
C ASP A 200 1.86 8.73 27.68
N TYR A 201 1.79 7.76 26.77
CA TYR A 201 1.39 6.38 27.07
C TYR A 201 2.33 5.72 28.09
N ILE A 202 3.64 5.76 27.84
CA ILE A 202 4.65 5.18 28.75
C ILE A 202 4.58 5.83 30.13
N ALA A 203 4.48 7.16 30.21
CA ALA A 203 4.38 7.88 31.48
C ALA A 203 3.15 7.45 32.29
N SER A 204 2.01 7.26 31.63
CA SER A 204 0.78 6.78 32.28
C SER A 204 0.92 5.37 32.87
N LEU A 205 1.69 4.50 32.21
CA LEU A 205 1.98 3.15 32.68
C LEU A 205 2.99 3.14 33.82
N GLU A 206 4.06 3.96 33.72
CA GLU A 206 5.07 4.08 34.77
C GLU A 206 4.47 4.53 36.10
N ALA A 207 3.51 5.46 36.07
CA ALA A 207 2.82 5.94 37.27
C ALA A 207 2.06 4.83 38.03
N ASN A 208 1.65 3.78 37.32
CA ASN A 208 0.88 2.65 37.87
C ASN A 208 1.72 1.39 38.07
N ALA A 209 3.02 1.44 37.75
CA ALA A 209 3.91 0.28 37.74
C ALA A 209 4.30 -0.16 39.16
N THR A 210 4.35 -1.47 39.38
CA THR A 210 5.00 -2.04 40.55
C THR A 210 6.49 -2.10 40.29
N LEU A 211 7.28 -1.44 41.14
CA LEU A 211 8.74 -1.47 41.06
C LEU A 211 9.24 -2.87 41.48
N CYS A 212 10.01 -3.52 40.62
CA CYS A 212 10.71 -4.76 40.92
C CYS A 212 12.21 -4.53 41.02
N THR A 213 12.81 -4.94 42.13
CA THR A 213 14.26 -5.13 42.27
C THR A 213 14.67 -6.50 41.70
N CYS A 214 14.28 -6.75 40.46
CA CYS A 214 14.54 -8.00 39.75
C CYS A 214 16.01 -8.04 39.30
N GLY A 215 16.72 -9.15 39.58
CA GLY A 215 18.07 -9.40 39.05
C GLY A 215 18.11 -10.50 37.99
N SER A 216 17.03 -11.28 37.89
CA SER A 216 16.93 -12.44 37.01
C SER A 216 15.54 -12.57 36.39
N GLU A 217 15.43 -13.44 35.38
CA GLU A 217 14.13 -13.89 34.84
C GLU A 217 13.17 -14.40 35.93
N ALA A 218 13.68 -15.19 36.87
CA ALA A 218 12.86 -15.82 37.90
C ALA A 218 12.20 -14.78 38.81
N ASP A 219 12.91 -13.68 39.09
CA ASP A 219 12.39 -12.56 39.86
C ASP A 219 11.27 -11.84 39.08
N ILE A 220 11.45 -11.66 37.77
CA ILE A 220 10.43 -11.05 36.90
C ILE A 220 9.18 -11.91 36.88
N LYS A 221 9.32 -13.22 36.68
CA LYS A 221 8.19 -14.18 36.72
C LYS A 221 7.49 -14.15 38.08
N SER A 222 8.25 -14.10 39.18
CA SER A 222 7.69 -14.02 40.53
C SER A 222 6.91 -12.73 40.76
N ALA A 223 7.45 -11.58 40.33
CA ALA A 223 6.77 -10.28 40.44
C ALA A 223 5.48 -10.23 39.59
N VAL A 224 5.51 -10.79 38.38
CA VAL A 224 4.32 -10.89 37.53
C VAL A 224 3.25 -11.77 38.17
N ASN A 225 3.64 -12.93 38.71
CA ASN A 225 2.71 -13.87 39.33
C ASN A 225 2.11 -13.37 40.65
N ALA A 226 2.87 -12.57 41.41
CA ALA A 226 2.42 -11.96 42.65
C ALA A 226 1.47 -10.76 42.45
N SER A 227 1.46 -10.14 41.26
CA SER A 227 0.62 -8.98 40.97
C SER A 227 -0.85 -9.37 40.82
N THR A 228 -1.73 -8.63 41.50
CA THR A 228 -3.19 -8.74 41.37
C THR A 228 -3.79 -7.75 40.35
N LYS A 229 -2.99 -6.84 39.79
CA LYS A 229 -3.42 -5.85 38.79
C LYS A 229 -3.69 -6.47 37.42
N ASN A 230 -4.59 -5.86 36.64
CA ASN A 230 -4.83 -6.19 35.24
C ASN A 230 -4.99 -4.89 34.41
N PRO A 231 -4.05 -4.55 33.50
CA PRO A 231 -2.83 -5.28 33.18
C PRO A 231 -1.85 -5.36 34.36
N VAL A 232 -0.95 -6.34 34.33
CA VAL A 232 0.18 -6.41 35.25
C VAL A 232 1.27 -5.49 34.72
N VAL A 233 1.65 -4.46 35.48
CA VAL A 233 2.68 -3.49 35.05
C VAL A 233 3.88 -3.57 35.98
N ILE A 234 5.00 -4.08 35.47
CA ILE A 234 6.25 -4.25 36.24
C ILE A 234 7.32 -3.33 35.67
N LYS A 235 7.91 -2.52 36.54
CA LYS A 235 9.05 -1.66 36.21
C LYS A 235 10.30 -2.18 36.88
N MET A 236 11.37 -2.36 36.11
CA MET A 236 12.65 -2.80 36.64
C MET A 236 13.40 -1.65 37.31
N ALA A 237 13.93 -1.89 38.50
CA ALA A 237 14.77 -0.93 39.21
C ALA A 237 16.17 -0.79 38.58
N TYR A 238 16.66 -1.86 37.96
CA TYR A 238 18.02 -1.97 37.41
C TYR A 238 17.99 -2.32 35.92
N ASP A 239 19.14 -2.14 35.28
CA ASP A 239 19.39 -2.66 33.93
C ASP A 239 19.46 -4.18 33.97
N ILE A 240 18.89 -4.83 32.96
CA ILE A 240 18.78 -6.29 32.92
C ILE A 240 19.65 -6.84 31.78
N ASN A 241 20.50 -7.81 32.12
CA ASN A 241 21.30 -8.54 31.16
C ASN A 241 20.91 -10.02 31.18
N PHE A 242 20.33 -10.50 30.10
CA PHE A 242 20.03 -11.91 29.91
C PHE A 242 21.27 -12.60 29.32
N ASN A 243 21.95 -13.37 30.18
CA ASN A 243 23.20 -14.06 29.86
C ASN A 243 23.04 -15.57 29.66
N ASN A 244 21.83 -16.10 29.81
CA ASN A 244 21.52 -17.52 29.69
C ASN A 244 20.42 -17.72 28.64
N ASP A 245 20.50 -18.82 27.88
CA ASP A 245 19.49 -19.21 26.90
C ASP A 245 18.14 -19.50 27.59
N THR A 246 17.33 -18.46 27.69
CA THR A 246 16.12 -18.43 28.49
C THR A 246 14.93 -18.09 27.59
N THR A 247 13.82 -18.78 27.80
CA THR A 247 12.55 -18.46 27.13
C THR A 247 11.62 -17.79 28.12
N LEU A 248 11.39 -16.51 27.90
CA LEU A 248 10.48 -15.68 28.68
C LEU A 248 9.07 -15.81 28.12
N ASN A 249 8.25 -16.62 28.77
CA ASN A 249 6.83 -16.72 28.46
C ASN A 249 6.02 -15.94 29.49
N PHE A 250 5.32 -14.89 29.05
CA PHE A 250 4.50 -14.06 29.90
C PHE A 250 3.05 -14.02 29.43
N SER A 251 2.18 -14.46 30.35
CA SER A 251 0.75 -14.18 30.40
C SER A 251 -0.15 -14.73 29.29
N THR A 252 -1.41 -14.31 29.31
CA THR A 252 -2.49 -14.68 28.40
C THR A 252 -3.22 -13.43 27.88
N PRO A 253 -4.03 -13.55 26.81
CA PRO A 253 -4.84 -12.44 26.30
C PRO A 253 -5.77 -11.77 27.32
N SER A 254 -6.23 -12.50 28.34
CA SER A 254 -7.12 -11.97 29.39
C SER A 254 -6.41 -11.25 30.53
N ARG A 255 -5.09 -11.41 30.66
CA ARG A 255 -4.27 -10.76 31.69
C ARG A 255 -2.97 -10.22 31.09
N PRO A 256 -2.99 -9.21 30.21
CA PRO A 256 -1.77 -8.69 29.59
C PRO A 256 -0.71 -8.22 30.62
N VAL A 257 0.56 -8.37 30.26
CA VAL A 257 1.73 -7.93 31.03
C VAL A 257 2.44 -6.80 30.32
N ILE A 258 2.83 -5.78 31.07
CA ILE A 258 3.60 -4.64 30.60
C ILE A 258 4.92 -4.65 31.37
N LEU A 259 6.03 -4.87 30.67
CA LEU A 259 7.36 -4.81 31.25
C LEU A 259 8.07 -3.53 30.85
N ILE A 260 8.57 -2.79 31.84
CA ILE A 260 9.28 -1.53 31.65
C ILE A 260 10.73 -1.69 32.12
N PHE A 261 11.66 -1.63 31.18
CA PHE A 261 13.11 -1.68 31.42
C PHE A 261 13.73 -0.30 31.25
N ASN A 262 14.79 -0.02 32.02
CA ASN A 262 15.66 1.12 31.73
C ASN A 262 16.53 0.79 30.51
N ASN A 263 17.44 -0.18 30.67
CA ASN A 263 18.15 -0.85 29.58
C ASN A 263 17.94 -2.36 29.65
N VAL A 264 18.00 -3.03 28.51
CA VAL A 264 17.99 -4.49 28.43
C VAL A 264 18.96 -5.00 27.37
N THR A 265 19.82 -5.94 27.74
CA THR A 265 20.76 -6.60 26.82
C THR A 265 20.53 -8.09 26.82
N PHE A 266 20.46 -8.67 25.62
CA PHE A 266 20.34 -10.10 25.37
C PHE A 266 21.69 -10.61 24.86
N ASN A 267 22.51 -11.14 25.77
CA ASN A 267 23.84 -11.69 25.46
C ASN A 267 23.78 -13.18 25.12
N GLN A 268 22.86 -13.93 25.73
CA GLN A 268 22.45 -15.27 25.31
C GLN A 268 20.97 -15.37 25.65
N PHE A 269 20.12 -15.66 24.66
CA PHE A 269 18.69 -15.57 24.89
C PHE A 269 17.89 -16.37 23.86
N GLY A 270 16.92 -17.15 24.33
CA GLY A 270 16.10 -18.04 23.53
C GLY A 270 15.00 -17.28 22.81
N SER A 271 13.89 -17.02 23.50
CA SER A 271 12.76 -16.24 22.97
C SER A 271 12.00 -15.46 24.04
N ILE A 272 11.44 -14.30 23.67
CA ILE A 272 10.41 -13.60 24.47
C ILE A 272 9.08 -13.88 23.79
N ASN A 273 8.14 -14.49 24.50
CA ASN A 273 6.75 -14.61 24.08
C ASN A 273 5.88 -13.96 25.15
N MET A 274 5.30 -12.80 24.84
CA MET A 274 4.54 -12.02 25.82
C MET A 274 3.23 -11.53 25.22
N THR A 275 2.12 -11.71 25.94
CA THR A 275 0.90 -10.96 25.64
C THR A 275 0.90 -9.64 26.41
N GLY A 276 1.03 -8.52 25.69
CA GLY A 276 1.11 -7.18 26.26
C GLY A 276 2.22 -6.32 25.67
N ASP A 277 2.73 -5.35 26.44
CA ASP A 277 3.67 -4.35 25.94
C ASP A 277 5.07 -4.50 26.53
N LEU A 278 6.07 -4.30 25.69
CA LEU A 278 7.47 -4.21 26.11
C LEU A 278 7.95 -2.77 25.93
N ILE A 279 8.39 -2.16 27.03
CA ILE A 279 8.88 -0.79 27.06
C ILE A 279 10.33 -0.78 27.51
N VAL A 280 11.19 -0.13 26.74
CA VAL A 280 12.61 0.08 27.05
C VAL A 280 12.92 1.57 26.93
N LYS A 281 13.31 2.19 28.04
CA LYS A 281 13.47 3.64 28.12
C LYS A 281 14.73 4.16 27.42
N ASN A 282 15.78 3.37 27.44
CA ASN A 282 17.07 3.73 26.89
C ASN A 282 17.42 2.77 25.76
N THR A 283 18.14 1.69 26.03
CA THR A 283 18.67 0.82 24.98
C THR A 283 18.20 -0.62 25.13
N ILE A 284 17.82 -1.21 23.99
CA ILE A 284 17.67 -2.66 23.81
C ILE A 284 18.75 -3.15 22.83
N MET A 285 19.48 -4.19 23.23
CA MET A 285 20.57 -4.74 22.45
C MET A 285 20.51 -6.27 22.38
N PHE A 286 20.63 -6.82 21.17
CA PHE A 286 20.70 -8.26 20.92
C PHE A 286 22.10 -8.63 20.42
N ASN A 287 22.95 -9.18 21.29
CA ASN A 287 24.36 -9.47 21.01
C ASN A 287 24.62 -10.89 20.48
N LYS A 288 23.67 -11.81 20.68
CA LYS A 288 23.65 -13.15 20.09
C LYS A 288 22.33 -13.35 19.37
N SER A 289 22.31 -14.31 18.45
CA SER A 289 21.09 -14.64 17.72
C SER A 289 19.99 -14.97 18.73
N VAL A 290 18.90 -14.23 18.66
CA VAL A 290 17.69 -14.48 19.45
C VAL A 290 16.71 -15.19 18.55
N SER A 291 16.19 -16.32 19.03
CA SER A 291 15.30 -17.15 18.22
C SER A 291 14.03 -16.37 17.88
N GLU A 292 13.42 -15.67 18.85
CA GLU A 292 12.23 -14.86 18.60
C GLU A 292 11.95 -13.80 19.68
N LEU A 293 11.62 -12.57 19.29
CA LEU A 293 10.89 -11.60 20.10
C LEU A 293 9.46 -11.52 19.57
N LYS A 294 8.52 -12.13 20.28
CA LYS A 294 7.11 -12.17 19.93
C LYS A 294 6.26 -11.49 21.01
N LEU A 295 5.56 -10.45 20.59
CA LEU A 295 4.50 -9.84 21.36
C LEU A 295 3.15 -10.25 20.76
N ASP A 296 2.16 -10.49 21.61
CA ASP A 296 0.79 -10.81 21.22
C ASP A 296 -0.16 -9.72 21.74
N LYS A 297 -1.25 -9.48 20.99
CA LYS A 297 -2.29 -8.57 21.43
C LYS A 297 -3.07 -9.13 22.62
N SER A 298 -3.49 -8.26 23.52
CA SER A 298 -4.51 -8.61 24.52
C SER A 298 -5.84 -8.95 23.88
N GLY A 299 -6.77 -9.55 24.62
CA GLY A 299 -8.12 -9.87 24.15
C GLY A 299 -8.91 -8.63 23.70
N SER A 300 -8.61 -7.46 24.28
CA SER A 300 -9.17 -6.16 23.86
C SER A 300 -8.46 -5.54 22.65
N GLY A 301 -7.31 -6.06 22.24
CA GLY A 301 -6.48 -5.50 21.17
C GLY A 301 -5.69 -4.24 21.55
N ALA A 302 -5.78 -3.76 22.80
CA ALA A 302 -5.18 -2.51 23.26
C ALA A 302 -3.65 -2.57 23.46
N TYR A 303 -3.11 -3.77 23.70
CA TYR A 303 -1.68 -4.02 23.92
C TYR A 303 -1.09 -4.88 22.79
N GLY A 304 0.20 -5.18 22.85
CA GLY A 304 0.98 -5.85 21.81
C GLY A 304 2.00 -4.93 21.14
N ASN A 305 2.46 -3.90 21.84
CA ASN A 305 3.36 -2.86 21.34
C ASN A 305 4.78 -3.01 21.89
N LEU A 306 5.75 -2.55 21.11
CA LEU A 306 7.15 -2.42 21.52
C LEU A 306 7.55 -0.94 21.48
N TYR A 307 7.88 -0.37 22.62
CA TYR A 307 8.35 1.01 22.74
C TYR A 307 9.80 1.05 23.19
N VAL A 308 10.68 1.59 22.36
CA VAL A 308 12.10 1.78 22.65
C VAL A 308 12.43 3.26 22.54
N LYS A 309 12.37 4.00 23.65
CA LYS A 309 12.55 5.46 23.61
C LYS A 309 13.93 5.87 23.09
N GLY A 310 14.97 5.12 23.42
CA GLY A 310 16.31 5.33 22.88
C GLY A 310 16.60 4.43 21.68
N SER A 311 17.52 3.47 21.87
CA SER A 311 18.15 2.74 20.77
C SER A 311 17.74 1.28 20.74
N PHE A 312 17.29 0.82 19.57
CA PHE A 312 17.18 -0.59 19.24
C PHE A 312 18.39 -1.03 18.42
N THR A 313 19.12 -2.04 18.89
CA THR A 313 20.28 -2.60 18.17
C THR A 313 20.21 -4.12 18.09
N GLY A 314 20.03 -4.66 16.89
CA GLY A 314 20.23 -6.09 16.61
C GLY A 314 21.62 -6.34 16.06
N ASN A 315 22.58 -6.77 16.90
CA ASN A 315 23.93 -7.15 16.43
C ASN A 315 23.96 -8.53 15.78
N GLN A 316 22.98 -9.36 16.07
CA GLN A 316 22.80 -10.71 15.54
C GLN A 316 21.33 -10.95 15.21
N SER A 317 21.07 -11.99 14.40
CA SER A 317 19.74 -12.26 13.86
C SER A 317 18.69 -12.36 14.98
N VAL A 318 17.67 -11.51 14.90
CA VAL A 318 16.51 -11.55 15.78
C VAL A 318 15.27 -11.61 14.90
N SER A 319 14.46 -12.68 15.04
CA SER A 319 13.12 -12.71 14.45
C SER A 319 12.18 -11.91 15.34
N MET A 320 11.39 -11.01 14.78
CA MET A 320 10.48 -10.17 15.55
C MET A 320 9.05 -10.25 15.05
N THR A 321 8.10 -10.36 15.98
CA THR A 321 6.66 -10.23 15.72
C THR A 321 6.06 -9.26 16.73
N VAL A 322 5.63 -8.08 16.26
CA VAL A 322 5.01 -7.02 17.07
C VAL A 322 3.71 -6.57 16.39
N PRO A 323 2.54 -7.13 16.74
CA PRO A 323 1.30 -6.90 16.01
C PRO A 323 0.73 -5.49 16.19
N GLY A 324 1.17 -4.77 17.21
CA GLY A 324 0.85 -3.36 17.45
C GLY A 324 1.87 -2.41 16.80
N MET A 325 2.18 -1.34 17.51
CA MET A 325 3.20 -0.37 17.11
C MET A 325 4.57 -0.81 17.63
N LEU A 326 5.58 -0.70 16.77
CA LEU A 326 6.98 -0.62 17.19
C LEU A 326 7.43 0.83 17.04
N TYR A 327 7.65 1.49 18.17
CA TYR A 327 8.27 2.82 18.21
C TYR A 327 9.72 2.70 18.67
N ALA A 328 10.65 3.34 17.97
CA ALA A 328 12.04 3.45 18.38
C ALA A 328 12.60 4.87 18.18
N GLY A 329 13.43 5.35 19.10
CA GLY A 329 14.18 6.59 18.90
C GLY A 329 15.17 6.44 17.73
N GLN A 330 15.93 5.36 17.73
CA GLN A 330 16.76 4.91 16.61
C GLN A 330 16.78 3.38 16.53
N MET A 331 16.98 2.85 15.33
CA MET A 331 16.96 1.41 15.09
C MET A 331 18.07 1.00 14.13
N THR A 332 18.86 0.00 14.52
CA THR A 332 19.92 -0.58 13.70
C THR A 332 19.81 -2.10 13.67
N PHE A 333 19.79 -2.67 12.47
CA PHE A 333 19.93 -4.10 12.23
C PHE A 333 21.28 -4.39 11.58
N ASN A 334 22.20 -5.00 12.31
CA ASN A 334 23.53 -5.42 11.85
C ASN A 334 23.56 -6.90 11.40
N SER A 335 22.40 -7.51 11.25
CA SER A 335 22.22 -8.95 10.99
C SER A 335 20.93 -9.20 10.21
N ASN A 336 20.78 -10.41 9.68
CA ASN A 336 19.56 -10.79 8.98
C ASN A 336 18.40 -10.88 9.98
N THR A 337 17.47 -9.94 9.91
CA THR A 337 16.32 -9.84 10.82
C THR A 337 15.02 -9.84 10.02
N PRO A 338 14.25 -10.96 10.05
CA PRO A 338 12.86 -10.92 9.65
C PRO A 338 12.05 -10.24 10.77
N ALA A 339 11.29 -9.21 10.44
CA ALA A 339 10.42 -8.53 11.39
C ALA A 339 9.03 -8.35 10.80
N LYS A 340 8.02 -8.80 11.53
CA LYS A 340 6.59 -8.59 11.26
C LYS A 340 6.05 -7.60 12.28
N VAL A 341 5.69 -6.40 11.84
CA VAL A 341 5.27 -5.31 12.74
C VAL A 341 3.94 -4.72 12.29
N GLY A 342 3.03 -4.33 13.18
CA GLY A 342 1.79 -3.65 12.78
C GLY A 342 2.05 -2.28 12.16
N LYS A 343 2.72 -1.39 12.91
CA LYS A 343 3.19 -0.07 12.45
C LYS A 343 4.61 0.16 12.96
N LEU A 344 5.53 0.62 12.10
CA LEU A 344 6.91 0.92 12.50
C LEU A 344 7.16 2.42 12.46
N VAL A 345 7.56 2.99 13.60
CA VAL A 345 7.92 4.41 13.73
C VAL A 345 9.33 4.50 14.30
N VAL A 346 10.24 5.13 13.55
CA VAL A 346 11.63 5.34 13.96
C VAL A 346 11.95 6.83 13.92
N ARG A 347 12.04 7.47 15.09
CA ARG A 347 12.08 8.93 15.20
C ARG A 347 13.25 9.57 14.45
N ASN A 348 14.44 8.99 14.58
CA ASN A 348 15.68 9.53 14.02
C ASN A 348 16.13 8.74 12.81
N ARG A 349 16.65 7.53 12.99
CA ARG A 349 17.26 6.76 11.90
C ARG A 349 16.96 5.27 12.01
N LEU A 350 16.52 4.71 10.88
CA LEU A 350 16.43 3.27 10.62
C LEU A 350 17.61 2.87 9.71
N LEU A 351 18.50 2.04 10.25
CA LEU A 351 19.70 1.57 9.56
C LEU A 351 19.64 0.05 9.36
N LEU A 352 19.63 -0.38 8.09
CA LEU A 352 19.63 -1.79 7.68
C LEU A 352 21.02 -2.14 7.13
N ASN A 353 21.90 -2.66 7.99
CA ASN A 353 23.28 -3.02 7.64
C ASN A 353 23.44 -4.42 7.06
N GLN A 354 22.41 -5.25 7.13
CA GLN A 354 22.36 -6.59 6.54
C GLN A 354 21.00 -6.86 5.91
N VAL A 355 20.86 -8.00 5.24
CA VAL A 355 19.64 -8.39 4.54
C VAL A 355 18.47 -8.45 5.52
N THR A 356 17.56 -7.47 5.43
CA THR A 356 16.44 -7.32 6.36
C THR A 356 15.13 -7.49 5.60
N SER A 357 14.20 -8.25 6.17
CA SER A 357 12.82 -8.37 5.67
C SER A 357 11.88 -7.75 6.68
N LEU A 358 11.45 -6.52 6.42
CA LEU A 358 10.46 -5.80 7.22
C LEU A 358 9.08 -5.95 6.57
N GLU A 359 8.19 -6.68 7.22
CA GLU A 359 6.79 -6.81 6.85
C GLU A 359 5.92 -6.01 7.82
N LEU A 360 5.19 -5.04 7.29
CA LEU A 360 4.41 -4.08 8.06
C LEU A 360 2.93 -4.25 7.79
N GLY A 361 2.11 -4.26 8.83
CA GLY A 361 0.65 -4.30 8.70
C GLY A 361 0.05 -2.99 8.19
N SER A 362 0.74 -1.87 8.37
CA SER A 362 0.33 -0.53 7.98
C SER A 362 1.55 0.29 7.52
N ASP A 363 1.94 1.33 8.25
CA ASP A 363 2.91 2.34 7.81
C ASP A 363 4.32 2.09 8.37
N LEU A 364 5.33 2.51 7.60
CA LEU A 364 6.67 2.86 8.05
C LEU A 364 6.80 4.38 8.10
N LEU A 365 7.18 4.93 9.26
CA LEU A 365 7.63 6.32 9.38
C LEU A 365 9.06 6.31 9.93
N ALA A 366 9.99 6.96 9.25
CA ALA A 366 11.37 7.09 9.71
C ALA A 366 11.88 8.53 9.55
N GLY A 367 12.73 9.01 10.46
CA GLY A 367 13.45 10.26 10.24
C GLY A 367 14.39 10.13 9.03
N GLU A 368 15.20 9.09 9.02
CA GLU A 368 16.08 8.66 7.92
C GLU A 368 15.98 7.15 7.73
N LEU A 369 16.12 6.72 6.48
CA LEU A 369 16.20 5.30 6.13
C LEU A 369 17.47 5.05 5.32
N THR A 370 18.38 4.27 5.88
CA THR A 370 19.61 3.83 5.21
C THR A 370 19.61 2.32 5.04
N VAL A 371 19.81 1.86 3.81
CA VAL A 371 19.84 0.45 3.42
C VAL A 371 21.21 0.14 2.83
N ASN A 372 22.04 -0.59 3.57
CA ASN A 372 23.41 -0.92 3.16
C ASN A 372 23.55 -2.29 2.51
N GLN A 373 22.53 -3.15 2.61
CA GLN A 373 22.48 -4.49 2.03
C GLN A 373 21.10 -4.79 1.47
N ASP A 374 21.01 -5.75 0.55
CA ASP A 374 19.77 -6.07 -0.14
C ASP A 374 18.61 -6.32 0.85
N SER A 375 17.55 -5.50 0.79
CA SER A 375 16.49 -5.54 1.81
C SER A 375 15.09 -5.40 1.21
N ILE A 376 14.11 -5.94 1.92
CA ILE A 376 12.70 -5.84 1.59
C ILE A 376 12.01 -5.05 2.70
N VAL A 377 11.30 -3.99 2.32
CA VAL A 377 10.44 -3.21 3.20
C VAL A 377 9.05 -3.20 2.60
N SER A 378 8.10 -3.85 3.27
CA SER A 378 6.78 -4.14 2.73
C SER A 378 5.68 -3.67 3.67
N ALA A 379 4.95 -2.63 3.27
CA ALA A 379 3.78 -2.02 3.90
C ALA A 379 2.55 -2.15 2.98
N PRO A 380 2.04 -3.37 2.70
CA PRO A 380 1.02 -3.62 1.68
C PRO A 380 -0.32 -2.90 1.90
N LEU A 381 -0.63 -2.48 3.13
CA LEU A 381 -1.83 -1.70 3.44
C LEU A 381 -1.52 -0.25 3.82
N GLY A 382 -0.25 0.16 3.77
CA GLY A 382 0.17 1.46 4.27
C GLY A 382 1.26 2.15 3.46
N ASP A 383 1.89 3.13 4.07
CA ASP A 383 2.89 3.98 3.45
C ASP A 383 4.32 3.66 3.89
N VAL A 384 5.29 4.12 3.10
CA VAL A 384 6.68 4.27 3.52
C VAL A 384 7.06 5.74 3.47
N LEU A 385 7.18 6.36 4.64
CA LEU A 385 7.39 7.80 4.82
C LEU A 385 8.73 8.06 5.49
N VAL A 386 9.59 8.86 4.86
CA VAL A 386 10.92 9.20 5.36
C VAL A 386 11.07 10.72 5.44
N GLN A 387 11.37 11.25 6.63
CA GLN A 387 11.39 12.70 6.85
C GLN A 387 12.52 13.39 6.08
N ASN A 388 13.74 12.89 6.21
CA ASN A 388 14.96 13.56 5.77
C ASN A 388 15.56 12.87 4.54
N GLN A 389 16.20 11.73 4.70
CA GLN A 389 16.91 11.08 3.59
C GLN A 389 16.57 9.60 3.49
N PHE A 390 16.32 9.18 2.25
CA PHE A 390 16.36 7.78 1.85
C PHE A 390 17.68 7.51 1.12
N LEU A 391 18.50 6.63 1.67
CA LEU A 391 19.75 6.19 1.06
C LEU A 391 19.77 4.67 0.93
N SER A 392 19.86 4.17 -0.28
CA SER A 392 20.10 2.75 -0.55
C SER A 392 21.46 2.58 -1.20
N ASN A 393 22.40 1.94 -0.52
CA ASN A 393 23.71 1.57 -1.09
C ASN A 393 23.66 0.25 -1.87
N GLN A 394 22.62 -0.56 -1.65
CA GLN A 394 22.36 -1.82 -2.36
C GLN A 394 20.93 -1.87 -2.90
N SER A 395 20.47 -3.00 -3.42
CA SER A 395 19.13 -3.11 -3.99
C SER A 395 18.08 -3.14 -2.88
N VAL A 396 16.97 -2.45 -3.09
CA VAL A 396 15.88 -2.43 -2.11
C VAL A 396 14.55 -2.68 -2.79
N ASN A 397 13.71 -3.50 -2.18
CA ASN A 397 12.35 -3.76 -2.62
C ASN A 397 11.39 -3.05 -1.67
N LEU A 398 10.95 -1.85 -2.05
CA LEU A 398 9.95 -1.08 -1.33
C LEU A 398 8.56 -1.44 -1.86
N ARG A 399 7.68 -1.93 -0.99
CA ARG A 399 6.28 -2.19 -1.32
C ARG A 399 5.41 -1.40 -0.38
N ALA A 400 4.60 -0.49 -0.90
CA ALA A 400 3.65 0.30 -0.13
C ALA A 400 2.28 0.20 -0.82
N GLY A 401 1.23 -0.18 -0.09
CA GLY A 401 -0.14 -0.13 -0.64
C GLY A 401 -0.64 1.30 -0.83
N GLY A 402 -0.11 2.23 -0.03
CA GLY A 402 -0.34 3.66 -0.16
C GLY A 402 0.74 4.31 -1.02
N SER A 403 1.54 5.17 -0.39
CA SER A 403 2.56 6.02 -1.01
C SER A 403 3.95 5.72 -0.46
N VAL A 404 4.97 5.99 -1.27
CA VAL A 404 6.34 6.16 -0.80
C VAL A 404 6.67 7.65 -0.87
N ALA A 405 7.10 8.24 0.25
CA ALA A 405 7.39 9.68 0.30
C ALA A 405 8.66 10.00 1.10
N VAL A 406 9.48 10.91 0.57
CA VAL A 406 10.75 11.33 1.17
C VAL A 406 10.83 12.86 1.23
N GLY A 407 10.96 13.40 2.44
CA GLY A 407 11.02 14.85 2.68
C GLY A 407 12.37 15.51 2.38
N GLY A 408 13.39 14.75 2.00
CA GLY A 408 14.63 15.29 1.42
C GLY A 408 15.08 14.41 0.27
N ASP A 409 16.35 14.02 0.24
CA ASP A 409 16.92 13.32 -0.92
C ASP A 409 16.53 11.83 -0.96
N PHE A 410 16.21 11.37 -2.16
CA PHE A 410 16.06 9.95 -2.49
C PHE A 410 17.27 9.51 -3.31
N THR A 411 18.18 8.76 -2.69
CA THR A 411 19.39 8.25 -3.35
C THR A 411 19.36 6.73 -3.38
N ASN A 412 19.32 6.16 -4.59
CA ASN A 412 19.40 4.72 -4.79
C ASN A 412 20.64 4.35 -5.61
N ASN A 413 21.65 3.77 -4.96
CA ASN A 413 22.85 3.27 -5.62
C ASN A 413 22.70 1.81 -6.10
N GLY A 414 21.67 1.10 -5.63
CA GLY A 414 21.37 -0.30 -6.01
C GLY A 414 20.83 -0.45 -7.43
N GLY A 415 21.37 -1.42 -8.17
CA GLY A 415 21.02 -1.67 -9.58
C GLY A 415 19.66 -2.32 -9.81
N ASN A 416 19.13 -3.07 -8.84
CA ASN A 416 17.89 -3.86 -8.97
C ASN A 416 16.78 -3.43 -8.00
N THR A 417 16.80 -2.17 -7.57
CA THR A 417 15.77 -1.61 -6.70
C THR A 417 14.39 -1.66 -7.36
N LYS A 418 13.39 -2.06 -6.58
CA LYS A 418 11.98 -2.12 -7.00
C LYS A 418 11.17 -1.27 -6.04
N ILE A 419 10.28 -0.46 -6.59
CA ILE A 419 9.34 0.33 -5.80
C ILE A 419 7.96 0.02 -6.35
N ASN A 420 7.08 -0.48 -5.50
CA ASN A 420 5.69 -0.74 -5.81
C ASN A 420 4.84 0.09 -4.86
N THR A 421 4.06 1.02 -5.42
CA THR A 421 3.13 1.86 -4.68
C THR A 421 1.70 1.59 -5.16
N GLY A 422 0.70 1.83 -4.31
CA GLY A 422 -0.70 1.79 -4.71
C GLY A 422 -1.46 0.50 -4.41
N GLY A 423 -2.78 0.55 -4.60
CA GLY A 423 -3.69 -0.58 -4.41
C GLY A 423 -4.31 -0.72 -3.02
N ALA A 424 -3.99 0.18 -2.09
CA ALA A 424 -4.62 0.27 -0.77
C ALA A 424 -4.91 1.74 -0.41
N THR A 425 -4.68 2.14 0.84
CA THR A 425 -4.89 3.51 1.34
C THR A 425 -3.59 4.15 1.79
N THR A 426 -3.55 5.49 1.71
CA THR A 426 -2.42 6.32 2.08
C THR A 426 -2.81 7.31 3.17
N SER A 427 -1.95 7.45 4.17
CA SER A 427 -1.97 8.50 5.18
C SER A 427 -1.34 9.79 4.66
N LEU A 428 -0.61 9.77 3.53
CA LEU A 428 -0.10 10.97 2.87
C LEU A 428 -1.23 11.65 2.11
N LEU A 429 -1.62 12.83 2.60
CA LEU A 429 -2.80 13.51 2.13
C LEU A 429 -2.33 14.84 1.54
N LEU A 430 -2.49 14.95 0.23
CA LEU A 430 -1.96 16.06 -0.56
C LEU A 430 -2.99 17.19 -0.60
N GLY A 431 -2.50 18.43 -0.52
CA GLY A 431 -3.33 19.60 -0.74
C GLY A 431 -3.49 19.92 -2.23
N SER A 432 -4.43 20.82 -2.54
CA SER A 432 -4.69 21.38 -3.87
C SER A 432 -3.45 21.93 -4.60
N ASP A 433 -2.45 22.35 -3.83
CA ASP A 433 -1.30 23.14 -4.32
C ASP A 433 -0.12 22.25 -4.78
N VAL A 434 -0.27 20.93 -4.73
CA VAL A 434 0.76 19.98 -5.16
C VAL A 434 0.58 19.65 -6.65
N PRO A 435 1.52 20.05 -7.54
CA PRO A 435 1.42 19.75 -8.97
C PRO A 435 1.44 18.23 -9.19
N GLY A 436 0.33 17.68 -9.70
CA GLY A 436 0.16 16.23 -9.92
C GLY A 436 -0.73 15.50 -8.91
N GLY A 437 -1.39 16.22 -8.00
CA GLY A 437 -2.42 15.67 -7.09
C GLY A 437 -3.76 15.33 -7.77
N SER A 438 -4.05 15.89 -8.95
CA SER A 438 -5.24 15.52 -9.74
C SER A 438 -4.88 14.46 -10.78
N GLU A 439 -5.41 13.26 -10.64
CA GLU A 439 -5.29 12.22 -11.66
C GLU A 439 -6.07 12.59 -12.91
N GLY A 440 -5.35 12.83 -14.01
CA GLY A 440 -5.76 12.60 -15.41
C GLY A 440 -7.13 13.12 -15.87
N GLY A 441 -7.11 14.23 -16.62
CA GLY A 441 -8.20 14.60 -17.54
C GLY A 441 -9.19 15.63 -17.00
N GLY A 442 -8.70 16.76 -16.48
CA GLY A 442 -9.56 17.88 -16.07
C GLY A 442 -8.76 18.89 -15.27
N SER A 443 -8.78 20.15 -15.70
CA SER A 443 -8.15 21.27 -15.01
C SER A 443 -8.79 21.51 -13.65
N GLY A 444 -8.04 21.32 -12.56
CA GLY A 444 -8.38 21.92 -11.26
C GLY A 444 -8.14 21.00 -10.06
N SER A 445 -7.71 21.60 -8.96
CA SER A 445 -7.52 20.98 -7.66
C SER A 445 -8.80 20.29 -7.13
N SER A 446 -8.93 18.97 -7.30
CA SER A 446 -10.07 18.26 -6.73
C SER A 446 -9.88 18.08 -5.21
N LEU A 447 -10.86 18.56 -4.43
CA LEU A 447 -10.89 18.36 -2.97
C LEU A 447 -11.13 16.89 -2.56
N TRP A 448 -11.29 16.00 -3.54
CA TRP A 448 -11.85 14.67 -3.36
C TRP A 448 -10.86 13.51 -3.46
N SER A 449 -9.63 13.75 -3.92
CA SER A 449 -8.58 12.73 -4.11
C SER A 449 -9.10 11.41 -4.73
N PRO A 450 -9.86 11.43 -5.85
CA PRO A 450 -10.32 10.19 -6.49
C PRO A 450 -9.11 9.42 -7.03
N ALA A 451 -9.04 8.12 -6.74
CA ALA A 451 -7.96 7.24 -7.19
C ALA A 451 -8.49 6.22 -8.20
N ARG A 452 -7.87 6.14 -9.38
CA ARG A 452 -8.24 5.13 -10.37
C ARG A 452 -7.69 3.75 -10.00
N GLN A 453 -8.51 2.70 -10.10
CA GLN A 453 -8.09 1.30 -9.92
C GLN A 453 -7.46 0.70 -11.17
#